data_AF-A0A370HDD0-F1
#
_entry.id   AF-A0A370HDD0-F1
#
_cell.length_a   1.000
_cell.length_b   1.000
_cell.length_c   1.000
_cell.angle_alpha   90.00
_cell.angle_beta   90.00
_cell.angle_gamma   90.00
#
_symmetry.space_group_name_H-M   'P 1'
#
loop_
_entity.id
_entity.type
_entity.pdbx_description
1 polymer ?
#
loop_
_entity_poly.entity_id
_entity_poly.type
_entity_poly.pdbx_seq_one_letter_code
_entity_poly.pdbx_strand_id
1 'polypeptide(L)'
;MSYHNDPLAPAVHTAHEWVRAVTEALDTYDRHYAHRVLRAWLHAVRDRLGVASAAHLSAQLPELLRGTFYEGWVPGHVPVPHDVASFIDQFAREAGVSRDEAVGVIGVVTDALADLFSPGQLDHVLTVLPSRLRGVLLGVEPVEYHDDGTTAADDPDRALESRIRALSEAVAVLARGLEELPGGEYDTTRRVFAAQQAHHILLSEGLTGSGRS
;
A
#
# COMPACT_ATOMS: atom_id res chain seq x y z
N MET A 1 12.87 43.42 5.55
CA MET A 1 12.38 43.65 4.18
C MET A 1 10.99 43.05 4.11
N SER A 2 9.96 43.86 3.87
CA SER A 2 8.58 43.38 3.89
C SER A 2 8.25 42.70 2.55
N TYR A 3 8.14 41.37 2.57
CA TYR A 3 7.83 40.51 1.42
C TYR A 3 6.35 40.58 0.99
N HIS A 4 5.80 41.79 0.82
CA HIS A 4 4.37 41.95 0.49
C HIS A 4 3.99 41.41 -0.91
N ASN A 5 4.97 41.04 -1.75
CA ASN A 5 4.77 40.51 -3.10
C ASN A 5 5.58 39.24 -3.39
N ASP A 6 5.96 38.45 -2.38
CA ASP A 6 6.59 37.16 -2.63
C ASP A 6 5.53 36.13 -3.11
N PRO A 7 5.59 35.67 -4.37
CA PRO A 7 4.60 34.73 -4.91
C PRO A 7 4.66 33.35 -4.23
N LEU A 8 5.77 33.01 -3.56
CA LEU A 8 5.94 31.73 -2.87
C LEU A 8 5.55 31.79 -1.39
N ALA A 9 5.35 33.00 -0.83
CA ALA A 9 5.06 33.18 0.58
C ALA A 9 3.85 32.36 1.08
N PRO A 10 2.73 32.24 0.35
CA PRO A 10 1.61 31.39 0.77
C PRO A 10 2.00 29.91 0.88
N ALA A 11 2.73 29.38 -0.12
CA ALA A 11 3.16 27.99 -0.13
C ALA A 11 4.16 27.68 1.01
N VAL A 12 5.08 28.61 1.28
CA VAL A 12 6.01 28.54 2.42
C VAL A 12 5.25 28.58 3.74
N HIS A 13 4.26 29.47 3.86
CA HIS A 13 3.46 29.60 5.07
C HIS A 13 2.69 28.30 5.38
N THR A 14 1.96 27.75 4.42
CA THR A 14 1.21 26.50 4.60
C THR A 14 2.13 25.32 4.92
N ALA A 15 3.32 25.25 4.30
CA ALA A 15 4.30 24.22 4.65
C ALA A 15 4.80 24.36 6.10
N HIS A 16 5.01 25.59 6.58
CA HIS A 16 5.35 25.83 7.98
C HIS A 16 4.23 25.47 8.95
N GLU A 17 2.96 25.68 8.58
CA GLU A 17 1.82 25.25 9.39
C GLU A 17 1.78 23.74 9.56
N TRP A 18 2.03 22.99 8.48
CA TRP A 18 2.11 21.52 8.53
C TRP A 18 3.27 21.02 9.39
N VAL A 19 4.48 21.55 9.18
CA VAL A 19 5.64 21.19 10.01
C VAL A 19 5.38 21.56 11.48
N ARG A 20 4.72 22.69 11.74
CA ARG A 20 4.35 23.10 13.10
C ARG A 20 3.36 22.14 13.74
N ALA A 21 2.30 21.73 13.05
CA ALA A 21 1.34 20.77 13.56
C ALA A 21 2.01 19.43 13.92
N VAL A 22 2.92 18.93 13.08
CA VAL A 22 3.72 17.73 13.39
C VAL A 22 4.68 17.98 14.56
N THR A 23 5.28 19.16 14.66
CA THR A 23 6.15 19.54 15.80
C THR A 23 5.38 19.53 17.12
N GLU A 24 4.15 20.09 17.12
CA GLU A 24 3.27 20.12 18.29
C GLU A 24 2.78 18.71 18.67
N ALA A 25 2.40 17.89 17.68
CA ALA A 25 1.98 16.50 17.93
C ALA A 25 3.10 15.64 18.53
N LEU A 26 4.34 15.84 18.10
CA LEU A 26 5.52 15.16 18.62
C LEU A 26 6.03 15.72 19.96
N ASP A 27 5.38 16.74 20.53
CA ASP A 27 5.78 17.46 21.75
C ASP A 27 7.28 17.85 21.75
N THR A 28 7.74 18.44 20.65
CA THR A 28 9.14 18.82 20.46
C THR A 28 9.31 20.28 20.08
N TYR A 29 10.51 20.82 20.28
CA TYR A 29 10.89 22.14 19.79
C TYR A 29 11.78 22.07 18.53
N ASP A 30 12.22 20.88 18.15
CA ASP A 30 13.09 20.67 16.99
C ASP A 30 12.25 20.52 15.70
N ARG A 31 12.10 21.63 14.99
CA ARG A 31 11.41 21.66 13.68
C ARG A 31 12.13 20.87 12.59
N HIS A 32 13.45 20.73 12.68
CA HIS A 32 14.21 19.93 11.71
C HIS A 32 13.94 18.44 11.92
N TYR A 33 13.82 18.01 13.18
CA TYR A 33 13.35 16.67 13.52
C TYR A 33 11.93 16.42 13.01
N ALA A 34 10.99 17.31 13.31
CA ALA A 34 9.59 17.17 12.84
C ALA A 34 9.49 17.09 11.30
N HIS A 35 10.22 17.94 10.58
CA HIS A 35 10.27 17.88 9.11
C HIS A 35 10.89 16.58 8.60
N ARG A 36 11.95 16.08 9.24
CA ARG A 36 12.60 14.81 8.86
C ARG A 36 11.67 13.62 9.08
N VAL A 37 10.96 13.59 10.21
CA VAL A 37 9.94 12.58 10.53
C VAL A 37 8.78 12.63 9.53
N LEU A 38 8.26 13.81 9.21
CA LEU A 38 7.21 13.98 8.22
C LEU A 38 7.66 13.47 6.84
N ARG A 39 8.88 13.81 6.41
CA ARG A 39 9.46 13.29 5.16
C ARG A 39 9.54 11.76 5.17
N ALA A 40 10.06 11.17 6.24
CA ALA A 40 10.17 9.72 6.39
C ALA A 40 8.81 9.02 6.30
N TRP A 41 7.78 9.58 6.96
CA TRP A 41 6.42 9.07 6.87
C TRP A 41 5.89 9.12 5.44
N LEU A 42 6.03 10.27 4.78
CA LEU A 42 5.56 10.49 3.40
C LEU A 42 6.21 9.49 2.43
N HIS A 43 7.52 9.25 2.56
CA HIS A 43 8.25 8.31 1.70
C HIS A 43 7.87 6.86 1.99
N ALA A 44 7.85 6.45 3.26
CA ALA A 44 7.52 5.08 3.65
C ALA A 44 6.09 4.68 3.23
N VAL A 45 5.13 5.59 3.34
CA VAL A 45 3.74 5.38 2.88
C VAL A 45 3.67 5.39 1.36
N ARG A 46 4.23 6.42 0.69
CA ARG A 46 4.24 6.54 -0.78
C ARG A 46 4.74 5.27 -1.46
N ASP A 47 5.84 4.70 -0.97
CA ASP A 47 6.49 3.57 -1.63
C ASP A 47 5.63 2.30 -1.58
N ARG A 48 4.66 2.23 -0.66
CA ARG A 48 3.68 1.13 -0.52
C ARG A 48 2.36 1.38 -1.23
N LEU A 49 2.21 2.57 -1.83
CA LEU A 49 1.06 2.93 -2.65
C LEU A 49 1.38 2.70 -4.14
N GLY A 50 0.38 2.25 -4.89
CA GLY A 50 0.45 2.33 -6.35
C GLY A 50 0.44 3.78 -6.83
N VAL A 51 0.92 4.02 -8.05
CA VAL A 51 1.07 5.37 -8.65
C VAL A 51 -0.19 6.23 -8.52
N ALA A 52 -1.37 5.67 -8.79
CA ALA A 52 -2.64 6.40 -8.70
C ALA A 52 -2.97 6.84 -7.26
N SER A 53 -2.83 5.93 -6.29
CA SER A 53 -3.06 6.24 -4.87
C SER A 53 -2.03 7.23 -4.32
N ALA A 54 -0.77 7.10 -4.73
CA ALA A 54 0.28 8.06 -4.38
C ALA A 54 -0.02 9.46 -4.94
N ALA A 55 -0.49 9.56 -6.19
CA ALA A 55 -0.92 10.82 -6.78
C ALA A 55 -2.08 11.45 -6.02
N HIS A 56 -3.10 10.67 -5.64
CA HIS A 56 -4.23 11.14 -4.84
C HIS A 56 -3.79 11.66 -3.47
N LEU A 57 -2.90 10.92 -2.78
CA LEU A 57 -2.31 11.37 -1.52
C LEU A 57 -1.59 12.70 -1.69
N SER A 58 -0.75 12.81 -2.72
CA SER A 58 0.06 14.01 -3.00
C SER A 58 -0.77 15.27 -3.29
N ALA A 59 -2.01 15.09 -3.78
CA ALA A 59 -2.89 16.20 -4.11
C ALA A 59 -3.40 16.94 -2.87
N GLN A 60 -3.41 16.29 -1.70
CA GLN A 60 -3.78 16.90 -0.42
C GLN A 60 -2.61 17.63 0.26
N LEU A 61 -1.37 17.42 -0.20
CA LEU A 61 -0.19 18.02 0.41
C LEU A 61 -0.04 19.49 0.01
N PRO A 62 0.52 20.35 0.89
CA PRO A 62 1.02 21.66 0.52
C PRO A 62 2.03 21.56 -0.62
N GLU A 63 2.10 22.60 -1.46
CA GLU A 63 2.92 22.59 -2.67
C GLU A 63 4.38 22.21 -2.42
N LEU A 64 5.02 22.80 -1.40
CA LEU A 64 6.42 22.49 -1.07
C LEU A 64 6.59 21.05 -0.55
N LEU A 65 5.65 20.57 0.27
CA LEU A 65 5.69 19.19 0.78
C LEU A 65 5.40 18.17 -0.31
N ARG A 66 4.72 18.55 -1.40
CA ARG A 66 4.59 17.72 -2.60
C ARG A 66 5.94 17.51 -3.29
N GLY A 67 6.80 18.52 -3.29
CA GLY A 67 8.19 18.38 -3.73
C GLY A 67 8.95 17.36 -2.88
N THR A 68 8.86 17.48 -1.55
CA THR A 68 9.40 16.47 -0.61
C THR A 68 8.82 15.09 -0.88
N PHE A 69 7.50 14.97 -1.09
CA PHE A 69 6.83 13.70 -1.36
C PHE A 69 7.36 13.00 -2.62
N TYR A 70 7.68 13.73 -3.69
CA TYR A 70 8.21 13.12 -4.93
C TYR A 70 9.73 12.99 -4.97
N GLU A 71 10.44 13.53 -3.98
CA GLU A 71 11.90 13.43 -3.91
C GLU A 71 12.36 11.96 -3.92
N GLY A 72 13.26 11.64 -4.85
CA GLY A 72 13.86 10.31 -4.99
C GLY A 72 12.89 9.20 -5.43
N TRP A 73 11.65 9.52 -5.80
CA TRP A 73 10.66 8.50 -6.16
C TRP A 73 10.95 7.86 -7.51
N VAL A 74 10.80 6.53 -7.59
CA VAL A 74 10.90 5.77 -8.85
C VAL A 74 9.61 4.98 -9.08
N PRO A 75 8.66 5.51 -9.89
CA PRO A 75 7.33 4.90 -10.08
C PRO A 75 7.35 3.44 -10.58
N GLY A 76 8.40 3.03 -11.28
CA GLY A 76 8.54 1.66 -11.80
C GLY A 76 8.86 0.60 -10.73
N HIS A 77 9.18 1.01 -9.50
CA HIS A 77 9.53 0.11 -8.39
C HIS A 77 8.45 0.03 -7.30
N VAL A 78 7.29 0.69 -7.49
CA VAL A 78 6.20 0.71 -6.51
C VAL A 78 4.97 -0.08 -7.00
N PRO A 79 4.18 -0.68 -6.09
CA PRO A 79 4.39 -0.71 -4.64
C PRO A 79 5.55 -1.65 -4.27
N VAL A 80 6.38 -1.21 -3.31
CA VAL A 80 7.31 -2.12 -2.62
C VAL A 80 6.52 -3.09 -1.74
N PRO A 81 7.10 -4.22 -1.30
CA PRO A 81 6.42 -5.17 -0.42
C PRO A 81 5.83 -4.51 0.83
N HIS A 82 4.66 -4.99 1.25
CA HIS A 82 3.93 -4.49 2.42
C HIS A 82 4.40 -5.11 3.73
N ASP A 83 5.65 -5.56 3.80
CA ASP A 83 6.20 -6.16 5.02
C ASP A 83 6.38 -5.09 6.10
N VAL A 84 5.93 -5.42 7.32
CA VAL A 84 5.92 -4.48 8.45
C VAL A 84 7.33 -4.13 8.88
N ALA A 85 8.24 -5.09 8.88
CA ALA A 85 9.62 -4.89 9.30
C ALA A 85 10.31 -3.84 8.41
N SER A 86 10.28 -3.99 7.08
CA SER A 86 10.90 -3.01 6.18
C SER A 86 10.17 -1.67 6.18
N PHE A 87 8.88 -1.60 6.53
CA PHE A 87 8.19 -0.32 6.71
C PHE A 87 8.76 0.46 7.89
N ILE A 88 8.85 -0.21 9.05
CA ILE A 88 9.40 0.38 10.26
C ILE A 88 10.89 0.70 10.06
N ASP A 89 11.66 -0.20 9.44
CA ASP A 89 13.10 0.00 9.22
C ASP A 89 13.37 1.15 8.23
N GLN A 90 12.56 1.29 7.18
CA GLN A 90 12.63 2.43 6.27
C GLN A 90 12.35 3.73 7.01
N PHE A 91 11.22 3.77 7.74
CA PHE A 91 10.84 4.95 8.50
C PHE A 91 11.90 5.34 9.53
N ALA A 92 12.35 4.40 10.37
CA ALA A 92 13.32 4.63 11.43
C ALA A 92 14.64 5.19 10.89
N ARG A 93 15.14 4.60 9.79
CA ARG A 93 16.36 5.06 9.11
C ARG A 93 16.23 6.47 8.56
N GLU A 94 15.11 6.80 7.93
CA GLU A 94 14.90 8.12 7.33
C GLU A 94 14.58 9.21 8.37
N ALA A 95 13.83 8.84 9.42
CA ALA A 95 13.49 9.72 10.55
C ALA A 95 14.67 9.92 11.51
N GLY A 96 15.64 9.00 11.52
CA GLY A 96 16.76 9.01 12.46
C GLY A 96 16.30 8.73 13.90
N VAL A 97 15.37 7.79 14.07
CA VAL A 97 14.87 7.30 15.37
C VAL A 97 15.21 5.82 15.53
N SER A 98 15.13 5.30 16.75
CA SER A 98 15.25 3.85 16.95
C SER A 98 14.03 3.10 16.41
N ARG A 99 14.20 1.80 16.14
CA ARG A 99 13.11 0.93 15.70
C ARG A 99 11.99 0.83 16.76
N ASP A 100 12.37 0.83 18.03
CA ASP A 100 11.47 0.74 19.18
C ASP A 100 10.62 2.02 19.34
N GLU A 101 11.14 3.18 18.95
CA GLU A 101 10.39 4.45 18.97
C GLU A 101 9.52 4.63 17.70
N ALA A 102 9.89 3.96 16.60
CA ALA A 102 9.36 4.25 15.28
C ALA A 102 7.84 4.10 15.20
N VAL A 103 7.25 3.03 15.77
CA VAL A 103 5.81 2.78 15.67
C VAL A 103 5.00 3.86 16.39
N GLY A 104 5.42 4.26 17.59
CA GLY A 104 4.79 5.37 18.32
C GLY A 104 4.88 6.69 17.54
N VAL A 105 6.05 7.00 16.97
CA VAL A 105 6.23 8.22 16.17
C VAL A 105 5.40 8.17 14.88
N ILE A 106 5.32 7.01 14.21
CA ILE A 106 4.47 6.82 13.03
C ILE A 106 3.01 7.12 13.39
N GLY A 107 2.50 6.55 14.49
CA GLY A 107 1.13 6.77 14.95
C GLY A 107 0.82 8.26 15.17
N VAL A 108 1.67 8.94 15.94
CA VAL A 108 1.53 10.38 16.23
C VAL A 108 1.50 11.23 14.95
N VAL A 109 2.34 10.90 13.97
CA VAL A 109 2.39 11.63 12.70
C VAL A 109 1.18 11.32 11.84
N THR A 110 0.73 10.07 11.80
CA THR A 110 -0.50 9.69 11.07
C THR A 110 -1.70 10.46 11.61
N ASP A 111 -1.85 10.54 12.94
CA ASP A 111 -2.95 11.28 13.58
C ASP A 111 -2.87 12.79 13.26
N ALA A 112 -1.67 13.39 13.37
CA ALA A 112 -1.47 14.79 13.01
C ALA A 112 -1.81 15.07 11.52
N LEU A 113 -1.48 14.14 10.63
CA LEU A 113 -1.83 14.25 9.22
C LEU A 113 -3.34 14.05 8.99
N ALA A 114 -4.01 13.19 9.74
CA ALA A 114 -5.46 13.00 9.63
C ALA A 114 -6.22 14.30 9.88
N ASP A 115 -5.77 15.12 10.84
CA ASP A 115 -6.35 16.43 11.17
C ASP A 115 -6.06 17.51 10.12
N LEU A 116 -4.93 17.40 9.41
CA LEU A 116 -4.53 18.36 8.35
C LEU A 116 -5.19 18.06 7.01
N PHE A 117 -5.52 16.79 6.76
CA PHE A 117 -6.19 16.36 5.55
C PHE A 117 -7.69 16.67 5.59
N SER A 118 -8.33 16.68 4.42
CA SER A 118 -9.79 16.73 4.39
C SER A 118 -10.37 15.49 5.10
N PRO A 119 -11.47 15.62 5.86
CA PRO A 119 -12.00 14.53 6.68
C PRO A 119 -12.15 13.20 5.93
N GLY A 120 -11.57 12.13 6.47
CA GLY A 120 -11.61 10.77 5.92
C GLY A 120 -10.78 10.54 4.64
N GLN A 121 -10.10 11.57 4.09
CA GLN A 121 -9.26 11.37 2.90
C GLN A 121 -8.03 10.52 3.20
N LEU A 122 -7.37 10.75 4.34
CA LEU A 122 -6.21 9.96 4.72
C LEU A 122 -6.63 8.49 4.93
N ASP A 123 -7.69 8.24 5.69
CA ASP A 123 -8.23 6.90 5.90
C ASP A 123 -8.54 6.20 4.58
N HIS A 124 -9.18 6.92 3.65
CA HIS A 124 -9.53 6.38 2.33
C HIS A 124 -8.28 5.92 1.57
N VAL A 125 -7.23 6.74 1.52
CA VAL A 125 -5.96 6.37 0.86
C VAL A 125 -5.34 5.16 1.53
N LEU A 126 -5.32 5.12 2.88
CA LEU A 126 -4.67 4.04 3.63
C LEU A 126 -5.45 2.72 3.54
N THR A 127 -6.71 2.71 3.11
CA THR A 127 -7.49 1.45 2.94
C THR A 127 -6.87 0.46 1.96
N VAL A 128 -6.02 0.92 1.04
CA VAL A 128 -5.32 0.04 0.08
C VAL A 128 -4.19 -0.75 0.74
N LEU A 129 -3.78 -0.37 1.97
CA LEU A 129 -2.73 -1.04 2.71
C LEU A 129 -3.29 -2.21 3.54
N PRO A 130 -2.54 -3.32 3.67
CA PRO A 130 -2.91 -4.44 4.53
C PRO A 130 -3.20 -4.03 5.97
N SER A 131 -4.06 -4.80 6.65
CA SER A 131 -4.47 -4.55 8.05
C SER A 131 -3.29 -4.40 9.01
N ARG A 132 -2.23 -5.21 8.83
CA ARG A 132 -1.02 -5.16 9.66
C ARG A 132 -0.30 -3.80 9.57
N LEU A 133 -0.12 -3.27 8.35
CA LEU A 133 0.48 -1.93 8.18
C LEU A 133 -0.44 -0.82 8.67
N ARG A 134 -1.75 -0.96 8.49
CA ARG A 134 -2.71 -0.01 9.08
C ARG A 134 -2.64 0.01 10.60
N GLY A 135 -2.40 -1.14 11.25
CA GLY A 135 -2.14 -1.20 12.68
C GLY A 135 -0.94 -0.36 13.10
N VAL A 136 0.20 -0.52 12.40
CA VAL A 136 1.42 0.28 12.65
C VAL A 136 1.18 1.77 12.42
N LEU A 137 0.43 2.12 11.37
CA LEU A 137 0.07 3.51 11.08
C LEU A 137 -0.79 4.14 12.18
N LEU A 138 -1.54 3.34 12.95
CA LEU A 138 -2.30 3.76 14.12
C LEU A 138 -1.48 3.69 15.43
N GLY A 139 -0.16 3.49 15.34
CA GLY A 139 0.73 3.36 16.49
C GLY A 139 0.56 2.04 17.27
N VAL A 140 -0.10 1.04 16.69
CA VAL A 140 -0.23 -0.28 17.32
C VAL A 140 1.03 -1.07 17.03
N GLU A 141 1.76 -1.41 18.09
CA GLU A 141 2.94 -2.28 18.00
C GLU A 141 2.57 -3.59 17.29
N PRO A 142 3.31 -3.96 16.23
CA PRO A 142 3.08 -5.23 15.58
C PRO A 142 3.42 -6.32 16.60
N VAL A 143 2.43 -7.13 16.94
CA VAL A 143 2.66 -8.30 17.80
C VAL A 143 3.72 -9.15 17.12
N GLU A 144 4.90 -9.27 17.75
CA GLU A 144 5.95 -10.17 17.31
C GLU A 144 5.45 -11.61 17.44
N TYR A 145 4.73 -12.08 16.44
CA TYR A 145 4.57 -13.50 16.23
C TYR A 145 5.96 -14.02 15.84
N HIS A 146 6.70 -14.52 16.83
CA HIS A 146 7.71 -15.54 16.58
C HIS A 146 7.03 -16.61 15.72
N ASP A 147 7.62 -16.87 14.56
CA ASP A 147 7.13 -17.79 13.55
C ASP A 147 6.96 -19.20 14.14
N ASP A 148 5.77 -19.47 14.68
CA ASP A 148 5.31 -20.80 15.02
C ASP A 148 3.81 -20.87 14.63
N GLY A 149 3.57 -20.92 13.33
CA GLY A 149 2.25 -21.23 12.76
C GLY A 149 1.40 -20.01 12.39
N THR A 150 1.61 -19.51 11.17
CA THR A 150 0.68 -18.68 10.41
C THR A 150 -0.78 -19.11 10.62
N THR A 151 -1.58 -18.25 11.25
CA THR A 151 -3.05 -18.32 11.18
C THR A 151 -3.47 -18.25 9.71
N ALA A 152 -3.97 -19.38 9.22
CA ALA A 152 -4.02 -19.80 7.82
C ALA A 152 -5.03 -19.07 6.91
N ALA A 153 -5.57 -17.91 7.29
CA ALA A 153 -6.69 -17.28 6.56
C ALA A 153 -6.30 -16.07 5.70
N ASP A 154 -5.22 -15.34 6.01
CA ASP A 154 -4.94 -14.02 5.43
C ASP A 154 -3.56 -13.88 4.77
N ASP A 155 -2.90 -14.99 4.42
CA ASP A 155 -1.59 -14.96 3.76
C ASP A 155 -1.75 -14.74 2.24
N PRO A 156 -1.43 -13.54 1.71
CA PRO A 156 -1.62 -13.21 0.30
C PRO A 156 -0.74 -14.06 -0.63
N ASP A 157 0.41 -14.54 -0.14
CA ASP A 157 1.32 -15.39 -0.93
C ASP A 157 0.72 -16.79 -1.11
N ARG A 158 0.13 -17.38 -0.07
CA ARG A 158 -0.64 -18.64 -0.20
C ARG A 158 -1.89 -18.50 -1.05
N ALA A 159 -2.58 -17.36 -0.96
CA ALA A 159 -3.72 -17.06 -1.81
C ALA A 159 -3.30 -16.96 -3.29
N LEU A 160 -2.15 -16.35 -3.56
CA LEU A 160 -1.56 -16.27 -4.90
C LEU A 160 -1.13 -17.66 -5.41
N GLU A 161 -0.45 -18.46 -4.58
CA GLU A 161 -0.06 -19.84 -4.92
C GLU A 161 -1.27 -20.72 -5.21
N SER A 162 -2.36 -20.58 -4.45
CA SER A 162 -3.60 -21.34 -4.66
C SER A 162 -4.27 -20.95 -5.98
N ARG A 163 -4.30 -19.65 -6.31
CA ARG A 163 -4.78 -19.15 -7.61
C ARG A 163 -3.94 -19.64 -8.79
N ILE A 164 -2.60 -19.61 -8.68
CA ILE A 164 -1.68 -20.11 -9.72
C ILE A 164 -1.87 -21.61 -9.95
N ARG A 165 -2.02 -22.38 -8.87
CA ARG A 165 -2.28 -23.82 -8.94
C ARG A 165 -3.62 -24.12 -9.62
N ALA A 166 -4.68 -23.41 -9.26
CA ALA A 166 -5.99 -23.57 -9.90
C ALA A 166 -5.99 -23.18 -11.38
N LEU A 167 -5.26 -22.11 -11.77
CA LEU A 167 -5.04 -21.76 -13.18
C LEU A 167 -4.31 -22.89 -13.93
N SER A 168 -3.26 -23.44 -13.33
CA SER A 168 -2.48 -24.53 -13.93
C SER A 168 -3.33 -25.79 -14.12
N GLU A 169 -4.17 -26.11 -13.13
CA GLU A 169 -5.08 -27.25 -13.20
C GLU A 169 -6.17 -27.05 -14.26
N ALA A 170 -6.79 -25.86 -14.31
CA ALA A 170 -7.77 -25.51 -15.33
C ALA A 170 -7.20 -25.60 -16.75
N VAL A 171 -5.98 -25.09 -16.96
CA VAL A 171 -5.27 -25.19 -18.25
C VAL A 171 -4.95 -26.65 -18.60
N ALA A 172 -4.51 -27.45 -17.63
CA ALA A 172 -4.26 -28.87 -17.86
C ALA A 172 -5.53 -29.68 -18.17
N VAL A 173 -6.69 -29.29 -17.61
CA VAL A 173 -7.99 -29.88 -17.95
C VAL A 173 -8.40 -29.52 -19.38
N LEU A 174 -8.22 -28.26 -19.77
CA LEU A 174 -8.51 -27.81 -21.14
C LEU A 174 -7.58 -28.46 -22.17
N ALA A 175 -6.27 -28.51 -21.91
CA ALA A 175 -5.28 -29.12 -22.81
C ALA A 175 -5.59 -30.60 -23.05
N ARG A 176 -5.90 -31.37 -22.00
CA ARG A 176 -6.34 -32.77 -22.12
C ARG A 176 -7.64 -32.93 -22.90
N GLY A 177 -8.57 -31.98 -22.77
CA GLY A 177 -9.80 -31.94 -23.57
C GLY A 177 -9.56 -31.65 -25.06
N LEU A 178 -8.38 -31.15 -25.44
CA LEU A 178 -8.01 -30.73 -26.79
C LEU A 178 -7.00 -31.66 -27.49
N GLU A 179 -6.36 -32.60 -26.78
CA GLU A 179 -5.17 -33.35 -27.26
C GLU A 179 -5.43 -34.58 -28.15
N GLU A 180 -6.67 -34.91 -28.58
CA GLU A 180 -6.90 -36.04 -29.49
C GLU A 180 -7.49 -35.67 -30.87
N LEU A 181 -6.98 -36.34 -31.92
CA LEU A 181 -7.25 -36.13 -33.36
C LEU A 181 -8.76 -36.17 -33.73
N PRO A 182 -9.21 -35.36 -34.69
CA PRO A 182 -10.63 -35.04 -34.92
C PRO A 182 -11.42 -36.18 -35.58
N GLY A 183 -12.68 -36.42 -35.15
CA GLY A 183 -13.54 -37.37 -35.88
C GLY A 183 -14.98 -37.71 -35.45
N GLY A 184 -15.60 -37.19 -34.38
CA GLY A 184 -17.00 -37.59 -34.06
C GLY A 184 -17.79 -36.69 -33.11
N GLU A 185 -19.14 -36.78 -33.13
CA GLU A 185 -20.07 -35.95 -32.32
C GLU A 185 -19.82 -36.00 -30.80
N TYR A 186 -19.23 -37.08 -30.29
CA TYR A 186 -18.83 -37.22 -28.89
C TYR A 186 -17.66 -36.29 -28.48
N ASP A 187 -16.96 -35.69 -29.45
CA ASP A 187 -15.85 -34.74 -29.27
C ASP A 187 -16.37 -33.38 -28.74
N THR A 188 -17.48 -32.88 -29.28
CA THR A 188 -18.08 -31.62 -28.85
C THR A 188 -18.55 -31.70 -27.40
N THR A 189 -19.20 -32.79 -27.00
CA THR A 189 -19.67 -32.97 -25.61
C THR A 189 -18.51 -33.02 -24.61
N ARG A 190 -17.38 -33.65 -24.96
CA ARG A 190 -16.19 -33.72 -24.08
C ARG A 190 -15.47 -32.39 -23.96
N ARG A 191 -15.34 -31.63 -25.05
CA ARG A 191 -14.76 -30.27 -25.02
C ARG A 191 -15.60 -29.32 -24.17
N VAL A 192 -16.93 -29.41 -24.28
CA VAL A 192 -17.86 -28.65 -23.43
C VAL A 192 -17.69 -29.05 -21.96
N PHE A 193 -17.55 -30.36 -21.67
CA PHE A 193 -17.33 -30.84 -20.31
C PHE A 193 -15.99 -30.36 -19.72
N ALA A 194 -14.89 -30.42 -20.48
CA ALA A 194 -13.58 -29.92 -20.05
C ALA A 194 -13.62 -28.40 -19.79
N ALA A 195 -14.33 -27.64 -20.63
CA ALA A 195 -14.53 -26.21 -20.43
C ALA A 195 -15.34 -25.90 -19.15
N GLN A 196 -16.41 -26.65 -18.89
CA GLN A 196 -17.21 -26.51 -17.67
C GLN A 196 -16.41 -26.87 -16.42
N GLN A 197 -15.61 -27.94 -16.47
CA GLN A 197 -14.77 -28.35 -15.35
C GLN A 197 -13.68 -27.32 -15.05
N ALA A 198 -13.00 -26.81 -16.08
CA ALA A 198 -12.02 -25.73 -15.92
C ALA A 198 -12.67 -24.46 -15.34
N HIS A 199 -13.87 -24.10 -15.80
CA HIS A 199 -14.62 -22.97 -15.26
C HIS A 199 -14.99 -23.14 -13.77
N HIS A 200 -15.40 -24.36 -13.37
CA HIS A 200 -15.71 -24.66 -11.97
C HIS A 200 -14.47 -24.56 -11.06
N ILE A 201 -13.30 -25.02 -11.54
CA ILE A 201 -12.02 -24.87 -10.82
C ILE A 201 -11.70 -23.38 -10.61
N LEU A 202 -11.85 -22.55 -11.65
CA LEU A 202 -11.60 -21.11 -11.54
C LEU A 202 -12.61 -20.39 -10.62
N LEU A 203 -13.88 -20.83 -10.60
CA LEU A 203 -14.91 -20.30 -9.71
C LEU A 203 -14.58 -20.58 -8.23
N SER A 204 -14.08 -21.77 -7.93
CA SER A 204 -13.75 -22.15 -6.55
C SER A 204 -12.67 -21.26 -5.90
N GLU A 205 -11.80 -20.66 -6.71
CA GLU A 205 -10.75 -19.72 -6.28
C GLU A 205 -11.09 -18.24 -6.57
N GLY A 206 -12.32 -17.93 -6.99
CA GLY A 206 -12.77 -16.56 -7.24
C GLY A 206 -12.11 -15.86 -8.44
N LEU A 207 -11.59 -16.63 -9.40
CA LEU A 207 -10.79 -16.12 -10.53
C LEU A 207 -11.61 -15.68 -11.74
N THR A 208 -12.93 -15.86 -11.73
CA THR A 208 -13.81 -15.46 -12.84
C THR A 208 -14.43 -14.08 -12.57
N GLY A 209 -13.61 -13.03 -12.68
CA GLY A 209 -14.11 -11.66 -12.72
C GLY A 209 -14.70 -11.36 -14.09
N SER A 210 -16.02 -11.17 -14.16
CA SER A 210 -16.64 -10.48 -15.31
C SER A 210 -15.97 -9.12 -15.44
N GLY A 211 -15.26 -8.88 -16.54
CA GLY A 211 -14.71 -7.57 -16.87
C GLY A 211 -15.82 -6.53 -16.80
N ARG A 212 -15.74 -5.63 -15.82
CA ARG A 212 -16.50 -4.39 -15.83
C ARG A 212 -15.76 -3.43 -16.75
N SER A 213 -16.25 -3.34 -18.00
CA SER A 213 -16.14 -2.15 -18.84
C SER A 213 -16.74 -0.94 -18.15
#